data_AF-A0A812EM84-F1
#
_entry.id   AF-A0A812EM84-F1
#
_cell.length_a   1.000
_cell.length_b   1.000
_cell.length_c   1.000
_cell.angle_alpha   90.00
_cell.angle_beta   90.00
_cell.angle_gamma   90.00
#
_symmetry.space_group_name_H-M   'P 1'
#
loop_
_entity.id
_entity.type
_entity.pdbx_description
1 polymer ?
#
loop_
_entity_poly.entity_id
_entity_poly.type
_entity_poly.pdbx_seq_one_letter_code
_entity_poly.pdbx_strand_id
1 'polypeptide(L)'
;MWLLGFELIDKSVGILGLGRIGFGIAQRLKAFKVSNIYYTDVNEVPYANEVNAIYVNFDEILRKSDIICIACNLTDQTRGIFNKDAFAKMKKTAVLINVSRGGVVNHDDLYKALKDKKIGMAALDVTVPEPLPKDHPLLTLDNCLITPHVASSTWEARNAMSLLTAQNMLTILGGNDPPKTLAVSFFFLIHTRTQTQIYLSIYLSIYLSIYLSIYLYTHIHIHTHTHIHI
;
A
#
# COMPACT_ATOMS: atom_id res chain seq x y z
N MET A 1 -1.82 26.08 -10.46
CA MET A 1 -0.75 25.24 -9.86
C MET A 1 -1.24 23.78 -9.89
N TRP A 2 -0.97 23.06 -10.99
CA TRP A 2 -1.70 21.83 -11.37
C TRP A 2 -0.95 20.50 -11.15
N LEU A 3 0.32 20.52 -10.71
CA LEU A 3 1.16 19.32 -10.51
C LEU A 3 1.97 19.34 -9.20
N LEU A 4 1.41 19.91 -8.15
CA LEU A 4 2.08 19.86 -6.85
C LEU A 4 1.77 18.53 -6.14
N GLY A 5 2.83 17.79 -5.84
CA GLY A 5 2.78 16.66 -4.93
C GLY A 5 2.92 17.09 -3.47
N PHE A 6 2.99 16.08 -2.59
CA PHE A 6 3.27 16.26 -1.18
C PHE A 6 4.61 15.60 -0.82
N GLU A 7 5.42 16.29 -0.01
CA GLU A 7 6.61 15.69 0.58
C GLU A 7 6.23 14.71 1.70
N LEU A 8 7.05 13.67 1.86
CA LEU A 8 6.92 12.69 2.95
C LEU A 8 7.64 13.14 4.23
N ILE A 9 8.57 14.08 4.12
CA ILE A 9 9.31 14.62 5.26
C ILE A 9 8.30 15.21 6.26
N ASP A 10 8.50 14.89 7.53
CA ASP A 10 7.67 15.32 8.66
C ASP A 10 6.20 14.87 8.62
N LYS A 11 5.79 14.05 7.65
CA LYS A 11 4.43 13.47 7.60
C LYS A 11 4.27 12.34 8.61
N SER A 12 3.06 12.23 9.15
CA SER A 12 2.67 11.11 9.99
C SER A 12 2.04 10.00 9.15
N VAL A 13 2.50 8.76 9.32
CA VAL A 13 2.01 7.60 8.57
C VAL A 13 1.33 6.62 9.50
N GLY A 14 0.09 6.26 9.18
CA GLY A 14 -0.67 5.21 9.84
C GLY A 14 -0.57 3.90 9.07
N ILE A 15 -0.35 2.79 9.76
CA ILE A 15 -0.36 1.44 9.20
C ILE A 15 -1.45 0.62 9.88
N LEU A 16 -2.49 0.22 9.13
CA LEU A 16 -3.50 -0.73 9.61
C LEU A 16 -3.02 -2.15 9.32
N GLY A 17 -2.64 -2.88 10.37
CA GLY A 17 -2.03 -4.20 10.32
C GLY A 17 -0.51 -4.11 10.26
N LEU A 18 0.16 -4.26 11.41
CA LEU A 18 1.62 -4.29 11.50
C LEU A 18 2.14 -5.74 11.43
N GLY A 19 1.63 -6.52 10.48
CA GLY A 19 2.19 -7.81 10.11
C GLY A 19 3.48 -7.66 9.29
N ARG A 20 3.85 -8.68 8.51
CA ARG A 20 5.07 -8.66 7.66
C ARG A 20 5.13 -7.49 6.69
N ILE A 21 4.02 -7.26 6.00
CA ILE A 21 3.91 -6.22 4.97
C ILE A 21 3.93 -4.84 5.66
N GLY A 22 3.08 -4.64 6.68
CA GLY A 22 3.05 -3.39 7.45
C GLY A 22 4.41 -3.05 8.07
N PHE A 23 5.08 -4.03 8.67
CA PHE A 23 6.43 -3.85 9.20
C PHE A 23 7.45 -3.51 8.11
N GLY A 24 7.40 -4.19 6.96
CA GLY A 24 8.23 -3.87 5.81
C GLY A 24 8.01 -2.45 5.28
N ILE A 25 6.77 -1.97 5.28
CA ILE A 25 6.42 -0.59 4.95
C ILE A 25 7.06 0.36 5.97
N ALA A 26 6.85 0.13 7.27
CA ALA A 26 7.41 0.96 8.34
C ALA A 26 8.95 1.06 8.28
N GLN A 27 9.64 -0.06 8.04
CA GLN A 27 11.09 -0.09 7.85
C GLN A 27 11.56 0.81 6.70
N ARG A 28 10.83 0.81 5.58
CA ARG A 28 11.17 1.61 4.40
C ARG A 28 10.93 3.10 4.65
N LEU A 29 9.86 3.43 5.36
CA LEU A 29 9.50 4.82 5.68
C LEU A 29 10.50 5.53 6.58
N LYS A 30 11.28 4.80 7.39
CA LYS A 30 12.33 5.40 8.23
C LYS A 30 13.32 6.27 7.43
N ALA A 31 13.68 5.85 6.23
CA ALA A 31 14.62 6.59 5.39
C ALA A 31 14.04 7.91 4.84
N PHE A 32 12.70 8.05 4.83
CA PHE A 32 12.00 9.21 4.29
C PHE A 32 11.78 10.33 5.33
N LYS A 33 12.34 10.21 6.54
CA LYS A 33 12.24 11.23 7.60
C LYS A 33 10.79 11.61 7.94
N VAL A 34 9.91 10.61 7.95
CA VAL A 34 8.54 10.77 8.47
C VAL A 34 8.58 11.13 9.95
N SER A 35 7.63 11.95 10.42
CA SER A 35 7.61 12.41 11.82
C SER A 35 7.21 11.31 12.78
N ASN A 36 6.15 10.57 12.44
CA ASN A 36 5.60 9.51 13.28
C ASN A 36 5.12 8.35 12.41
N ILE A 37 5.32 7.14 12.91
CA ILE A 37 4.67 5.93 12.40
C ILE A 37 3.69 5.47 13.46
N TYR A 38 2.40 5.52 13.15
CA TYR A 38 1.32 4.97 13.96
C TYR A 38 0.91 3.61 13.40
N TYR A 39 0.49 2.69 14.27
CA TYR A 39 -0.11 1.45 13.80
C TYR A 39 -1.29 1.01 14.65
N THR A 40 -2.18 0.27 14.02
CA THR A 40 -3.30 -0.41 14.67
C THR A 40 -3.29 -1.86 14.22
N ASP A 41 -3.41 -2.78 15.17
CA ASP A 41 -3.52 -4.22 14.94
C ASP A 41 -4.45 -4.82 16.03
N VAL A 42 -4.70 -6.13 16.01
CA VAL A 42 -5.54 -6.79 17.01
C VAL A 42 -4.96 -6.63 18.43
N ASN A 43 -3.63 -6.68 18.53
CA ASN A 43 -2.87 -6.43 19.76
C ASN A 43 -1.58 -5.68 19.41
N GLU A 44 -0.94 -5.09 20.42
CA GLU A 44 0.44 -4.60 20.27
C GLU A 44 1.38 -5.73 19.82
N VAL A 45 2.29 -5.42 18.90
CA VAL A 45 3.25 -6.39 18.36
C VAL A 45 4.65 -6.11 18.93
N PRO A 46 5.39 -7.15 19.35
CA PRO A 46 6.65 -6.98 20.08
C PRO A 46 7.77 -6.32 19.25
N TYR A 47 7.70 -6.46 17.92
CA TYR A 47 8.69 -5.90 16.99
C TYR A 47 8.36 -4.45 16.54
N ALA A 48 7.30 -3.82 17.05
CA ALA A 48 6.96 -2.43 16.69
C ALA A 48 8.07 -1.43 17.05
N ASN A 49 8.79 -1.69 18.15
CA ASN A 49 9.91 -0.85 18.60
C ASN A 49 11.06 -0.83 17.59
N GLU A 50 11.29 -1.89 16.82
CA GLU A 50 12.33 -1.94 15.79
C GLU A 50 12.09 -0.91 14.68
N VAL A 51 10.84 -0.49 14.49
CA VAL A 51 10.44 0.52 13.51
C VAL A 51 9.99 1.84 14.15
N ASN A 52 10.14 2.00 15.47
CA ASN A 52 9.63 3.15 16.23
C ASN A 52 8.15 3.41 15.96
N ALA A 53 7.35 2.36 15.75
CA ALA A 53 5.92 2.49 15.49
C ALA A 53 5.14 2.57 16.81
N ILE A 54 4.21 3.52 16.89
CA ILE A 54 3.41 3.81 18.07
C ILE A 54 2.04 3.15 17.90
N TYR A 55 1.66 2.29 18.84
CA TYR A 55 0.34 1.66 18.83
C TYR A 55 -0.74 2.69 19.17
N VAL A 56 -1.79 2.73 18.36
CA VAL A 56 -2.96 3.57 18.55
C VAL A 56 -4.22 2.83 18.12
N ASN A 57 -5.38 3.27 18.59
CA ASN A 57 -6.65 2.71 18.12
C ASN A 57 -7.03 3.22 16.71
N PHE A 58 -8.07 2.62 16.12
CA PHE A 58 -8.52 2.97 14.77
C PHE A 58 -9.05 4.41 14.63
N ASP A 59 -9.62 5.02 15.67
CA ASP A 59 -10.05 6.44 15.59
C ASP A 59 -8.83 7.38 15.55
N GLU A 60 -7.81 7.07 16.35
CA GLU A 60 -6.59 7.85 16.44
C GLU A 60 -5.75 7.78 15.16
N ILE A 61 -5.60 6.59 14.56
CA ILE A 61 -4.85 6.44 13.30
C ILE A 61 -5.49 7.25 12.17
N LEU A 62 -6.83 7.34 12.12
CA LEU A 62 -7.54 8.15 11.13
C LEU A 62 -7.24 9.65 11.29
N ARG A 63 -7.24 10.16 12.53
CA ARG A 63 -7.05 11.60 12.81
C ARG A 63 -5.59 12.04 12.71
N LYS A 64 -4.65 11.21 13.16
CA LYS A 64 -3.23 11.60 13.28
C LYS A 64 -2.47 11.46 11.95
N SER A 65 -2.90 10.57 11.06
CA SER A 65 -2.13 10.21 9.87
C SER A 65 -2.38 11.15 8.68
N ASP A 66 -1.31 11.55 8.00
CA ASP A 66 -1.36 12.16 6.67
C ASP A 66 -1.44 11.10 5.57
N ILE A 67 -0.88 9.91 5.83
CA ILE A 67 -0.92 8.77 4.91
C ILE A 67 -1.36 7.55 5.71
N ILE A 68 -2.33 6.78 5.21
CA ILE A 68 -2.78 5.54 5.83
C ILE A 68 -2.54 4.39 4.87
N CYS A 69 -1.68 3.45 5.25
CA CYS A 69 -1.40 2.22 4.52
C CYS A 69 -2.17 1.05 5.15
N ILE A 70 -3.01 0.38 4.35
CA ILE A 70 -3.76 -0.81 4.76
C ILE A 70 -2.97 -2.05 4.36
N ALA A 71 -2.56 -2.82 5.38
CA ALA A 71 -1.80 -4.06 5.26
C ALA A 71 -2.37 -5.18 6.15
N CYS A 72 -3.65 -5.08 6.55
CA CYS A 72 -4.35 -6.03 7.41
C CYS A 72 -5.09 -7.13 6.64
N ASN A 73 -5.42 -8.22 7.32
CA ASN A 73 -6.29 -9.27 6.77
C ASN A 73 -7.74 -8.80 6.67
N LEU A 74 -8.48 -9.32 5.68
CA LEU A 74 -9.93 -9.15 5.63
C LEU A 74 -10.61 -10.14 6.58
N THR A 75 -11.35 -9.61 7.54
CA THR A 75 -12.16 -10.30 8.54
C THR A 75 -13.50 -9.57 8.65
N ASP A 76 -14.44 -10.11 9.44
CA ASP A 76 -15.73 -9.43 9.65
C ASP A 76 -15.57 -8.07 10.33
N GLN A 77 -14.57 -7.91 11.18
CA GLN A 77 -14.27 -6.65 11.87
C GLN A 77 -13.61 -5.60 10.96
N THR A 78 -12.85 -6.04 9.95
CA THR A 78 -12.14 -5.12 9.04
C THR A 78 -12.90 -4.88 7.74
N ARG A 79 -13.94 -5.66 7.46
CA ARG A 79 -14.79 -5.52 6.27
C ARG A 79 -15.47 -4.17 6.26
N GLY A 80 -15.18 -3.36 5.23
CA GLY A 80 -15.75 -2.03 5.07
C GLY A 80 -15.45 -1.08 6.23
N ILE A 81 -14.40 -1.32 7.01
CA ILE A 81 -14.06 -0.49 8.17
C ILE A 81 -13.69 0.93 7.74
N PHE A 82 -13.13 1.10 6.53
CA PHE A 82 -13.04 2.40 5.87
C PHE A 82 -14.35 2.70 5.14
N ASN A 83 -15.29 3.27 5.89
CA ASN A 83 -16.59 3.73 5.43
C ASN A 83 -16.71 5.26 5.54
N LYS A 84 -17.90 5.80 5.24
CA LYS A 84 -18.22 7.23 5.34
C LYS A 84 -17.75 7.87 6.65
N ASP A 85 -17.96 7.23 7.80
CA ASP A 85 -17.61 7.79 9.10
C ASP A 85 -16.10 7.76 9.35
N ALA A 86 -15.40 6.74 8.85
CA ALA A 86 -13.95 6.69 8.88
C ALA A 86 -13.35 7.82 8.04
N PHE A 87 -13.81 8.00 6.80
CA PHE A 87 -13.38 9.10 5.93
C PHE A 87 -13.71 10.47 6.51
N ALA A 88 -14.81 10.58 7.28
CA ALA A 88 -15.19 11.83 7.94
C ALA A 88 -14.12 12.31 8.96
N LYS A 89 -13.37 11.38 9.55
CA LYS A 89 -12.37 11.62 10.60
C LYS A 89 -10.95 11.82 10.07
N MET A 90 -10.70 11.43 8.83
CA MET A 90 -9.40 11.60 8.17
C MET A 90 -9.11 13.07 7.89
N LYS A 91 -7.82 13.40 7.79
CA LYS A 91 -7.38 14.73 7.33
C LYS A 91 -7.85 14.96 5.90
N LYS A 92 -8.19 16.21 5.58
CA LYS A 92 -8.61 16.60 4.22
C LYS A 92 -7.55 16.30 3.15
N THR A 93 -6.27 16.38 3.52
CA THR A 93 -5.13 16.09 2.66
C THR A 93 -4.66 14.64 2.77
N ALA A 94 -5.40 13.78 3.48
CA ALA A 94 -4.95 12.41 3.74
C ALA A 94 -4.87 11.59 2.44
N VAL A 95 -3.89 10.71 2.37
CA VAL A 95 -3.74 9.71 1.31
C VAL A 95 -4.03 8.32 1.87
N LEU A 96 -4.99 7.62 1.27
CA LEU A 96 -5.29 6.23 1.62
C LEU A 96 -4.61 5.28 0.64
N ILE A 97 -3.91 4.26 1.13
CA ILE A 97 -3.23 3.26 0.30
C ILE A 97 -3.72 1.87 0.73
N ASN A 98 -4.37 1.13 -0.17
CA ASN A 98 -4.79 -0.25 0.09
C ASN A 98 -3.99 -1.25 -0.74
N VAL A 99 -3.15 -2.03 -0.06
CA VAL A 99 -2.38 -3.14 -0.64
C VAL A 99 -2.73 -4.49 -0.02
N SER A 100 -3.85 -4.56 0.73
CA SER A 100 -4.24 -5.78 1.45
C SER A 100 -5.37 -6.53 0.76
N ARG A 101 -6.63 -6.15 0.99
CA ARG A 101 -7.84 -6.73 0.39
C ARG A 101 -8.84 -5.61 0.09
N GLY A 102 -9.48 -5.66 -1.08
CA GLY A 102 -10.40 -4.60 -1.51
C GLY A 102 -11.56 -4.39 -0.53
N GLY A 103 -12.09 -5.48 0.03
CA GLY A 103 -13.24 -5.46 0.95
C GLY A 103 -13.00 -4.78 2.30
N VAL A 104 -11.78 -4.33 2.60
CA VAL A 104 -11.48 -3.51 3.79
C VAL A 104 -12.01 -2.08 3.60
N VAL A 105 -12.14 -1.63 2.35
CA VAL A 105 -12.60 -0.29 1.99
C VAL A 105 -13.98 -0.38 1.34
N ASN A 106 -14.92 0.44 1.82
CA ASN A 106 -16.18 0.64 1.12
C ASN A 106 -15.95 1.55 -0.10
N HIS A 107 -16.04 0.99 -1.30
CA HIS A 107 -15.75 1.69 -2.55
C HIS A 107 -16.73 2.83 -2.87
N ASP A 108 -18.00 2.67 -2.53
CA ASP A 108 -19.02 3.72 -2.77
C ASP A 108 -18.79 4.93 -1.87
N ASP A 109 -18.45 4.67 -0.61
CA ASP A 109 -18.10 5.72 0.34
C ASP A 109 -16.75 6.36 -0.01
N LEU A 110 -15.79 5.57 -0.48
CA LEU A 110 -14.51 6.09 -0.96
C LEU A 110 -14.71 7.01 -2.17
N TYR A 111 -15.54 6.62 -3.13
CA TYR A 111 -15.86 7.46 -4.29
C TYR A 111 -16.42 8.81 -3.85
N LYS A 112 -17.41 8.81 -2.95
CA LYS A 112 -17.98 10.06 -2.40
C LYS A 112 -16.93 10.88 -1.67
N ALA A 113 -16.12 10.24 -0.81
CA ALA A 113 -15.08 10.93 -0.06
C ALA A 113 -14.03 11.60 -0.97
N LEU A 114 -13.64 10.95 -2.07
CA LEU A 114 -12.69 11.52 -3.03
C LEU A 114 -13.31 12.60 -3.90
N LYS A 115 -14.53 12.36 -4.41
CA LYS A 115 -15.29 13.32 -5.23
C LYS A 115 -15.56 14.63 -4.46
N ASP A 116 -15.98 14.51 -3.21
CA ASP A 116 -16.28 15.65 -2.34
C ASP A 116 -15.01 16.26 -1.72
N LYS A 117 -13.82 15.74 -2.06
CA LYS A 117 -12.51 16.15 -1.52
C LYS A 117 -12.48 16.13 0.02
N LYS A 118 -13.15 15.13 0.60
CA LYS A 118 -13.11 14.82 2.04
C LYS A 118 -11.75 14.28 2.44
N ILE A 119 -11.12 13.50 1.56
CA ILE A 119 -9.72 13.09 1.64
C ILE A 119 -9.01 13.52 0.36
N GLY A 120 -7.68 13.50 0.38
CA GLY A 120 -6.86 14.02 -0.71
C GLY A 120 -6.84 13.05 -1.90
N MET A 121 -6.34 11.84 -1.66
CA MET A 121 -6.13 10.84 -2.70
C MET A 121 -6.30 9.41 -2.17
N ALA A 122 -6.51 8.46 -3.07
CA ALA A 122 -6.42 7.04 -2.76
C ALA A 122 -5.60 6.28 -3.79
N ALA A 123 -4.89 5.24 -3.35
CA ALA A 123 -4.22 4.26 -4.19
C ALA A 123 -4.68 2.85 -3.81
N LEU A 124 -5.26 2.10 -4.74
CA LEU A 124 -5.82 0.76 -4.51
C LEU A 124 -5.11 -0.26 -5.41
N ASP A 125 -4.37 -1.20 -4.84
CA ASP A 125 -3.90 -2.38 -5.59
C ASP A 125 -4.94 -3.50 -5.60
N VAL A 126 -5.95 -3.41 -4.73
CA VAL A 126 -6.95 -4.45 -4.51
C VAL A 126 -8.35 -3.84 -4.53
N THR A 127 -9.30 -4.54 -5.16
CA THR A 127 -10.66 -4.04 -5.37
C THR A 127 -11.70 -5.14 -5.18
N VAL A 128 -12.98 -4.78 -5.06
CA VAL A 128 -14.11 -5.70 -5.04
C VAL A 128 -15.20 -5.14 -5.96
N PRO A 129 -15.63 -5.86 -7.00
CA PRO A 129 -15.02 -7.10 -7.52
C PRO A 129 -13.63 -6.84 -8.13
N GLU A 130 -12.90 -7.91 -8.44
CA GLU A 130 -11.56 -7.85 -9.02
C GLU A 130 -11.53 -8.59 -10.38
N PRO A 131 -11.27 -7.90 -11.52
CA PRO A 131 -11.06 -6.45 -11.67
C PRO A 131 -12.36 -5.64 -11.49
N LEU A 132 -12.22 -4.33 -11.25
CA LEU A 132 -13.37 -3.43 -11.26
C LEU A 132 -14.06 -3.40 -12.64
N PRO A 133 -15.39 -3.24 -12.69
CA PRO A 133 -16.10 -2.94 -13.93
C PRO A 133 -15.52 -1.71 -14.63
N LYS A 134 -15.48 -1.71 -15.97
CA LYS A 134 -14.89 -0.62 -16.76
C LYS A 134 -15.59 0.73 -16.56
N ASP A 135 -16.86 0.70 -16.21
CA ASP A 135 -17.74 1.83 -15.93
C ASP A 135 -17.76 2.20 -14.43
N HIS A 136 -16.93 1.57 -13.59
CA HIS A 136 -16.92 1.83 -12.16
C HIS A 136 -16.50 3.28 -11.85
N PRO A 137 -17.27 4.05 -11.05
CA PRO A 137 -17.03 5.49 -10.83
C PRO A 137 -15.65 5.86 -10.27
N LEU A 138 -15.00 4.97 -9.50
CA LEU A 138 -13.63 5.21 -9.01
C LEU A 138 -12.61 5.40 -10.15
N LEU A 139 -12.84 4.79 -11.33
CA LEU A 139 -11.95 4.93 -12.48
C LEU A 139 -12.03 6.31 -13.15
N THR A 140 -13.04 7.12 -12.79
CA THR A 140 -13.22 8.47 -13.36
C THR A 140 -12.58 9.57 -12.51
N LEU A 141 -11.91 9.22 -11.41
CA LEU A 141 -11.38 10.18 -10.44
C LEU A 141 -9.86 10.37 -10.64
N ASP A 142 -9.44 11.61 -10.90
CA ASP A 142 -8.01 11.95 -11.06
C ASP A 142 -7.18 11.76 -9.77
N ASN A 143 -7.86 11.73 -8.61
CA ASN A 143 -7.25 11.51 -7.30
C ASN A 143 -7.42 10.07 -6.80
N CYS A 144 -7.68 9.11 -7.69
CA CYS A 144 -7.71 7.68 -7.39
C CYS A 144 -6.79 6.91 -8.34
N LEU A 145 -5.73 6.32 -7.81
CA LEU A 145 -4.86 5.40 -8.56
C LEU A 145 -5.31 3.95 -8.29
N ILE A 146 -5.52 3.16 -9.33
CA ILE A 146 -5.89 1.75 -9.19
C ILE A 146 -4.91 0.89 -9.99
N THR A 147 -4.36 -0.14 -9.35
CA THR A 147 -3.49 -1.15 -9.98
C THR A 147 -4.13 -2.54 -9.87
N PRO A 148 -3.91 -3.45 -10.83
CA PRO A 148 -4.63 -4.72 -10.91
C PRO A 148 -3.97 -5.83 -10.07
N HIS A 149 -3.86 -5.63 -8.76
CA HIS A 149 -3.35 -6.62 -7.79
C HIS A 149 -1.94 -7.14 -8.12
N VAL A 150 -1.03 -6.20 -8.32
CA VAL A 150 0.33 -6.47 -8.80
C VAL A 150 1.42 -6.24 -7.74
N ALA A 151 1.08 -5.93 -6.49
CA ALA A 151 2.08 -5.70 -5.44
C ALA A 151 3.04 -6.88 -5.21
N SER A 152 2.62 -8.10 -5.54
CA SER A 152 3.46 -9.32 -5.46
C SER A 152 4.04 -9.78 -6.80
N SER A 153 3.78 -9.06 -7.90
CA SER A 153 4.14 -9.46 -9.26
C SER A 153 5.58 -9.08 -9.63
N THR A 154 6.54 -9.50 -8.81
CA THR A 154 7.99 -9.39 -9.12
C THR A 154 8.59 -10.76 -9.39
N TRP A 155 9.66 -10.81 -10.19
CA TRP A 155 10.37 -12.07 -10.49
C TRP A 155 10.85 -12.76 -9.22
N GLU A 156 11.42 -12.01 -8.28
CA GLU A 156 11.95 -12.53 -7.02
C GLU A 156 10.83 -13.10 -6.15
N ALA A 157 9.71 -12.39 -6.02
CA ALA A 157 8.57 -12.86 -5.23
C ALA A 157 7.94 -14.11 -5.85
N ARG A 158 7.72 -14.11 -7.17
CA ARG A 158 7.14 -15.27 -7.89
C ARG A 158 8.03 -16.49 -7.84
N ASN A 159 9.35 -16.31 -7.97
CA ASN A 159 10.33 -17.39 -7.84
C ASN A 159 10.39 -17.92 -6.40
N ALA A 160 10.42 -17.04 -5.40
CA ALA A 160 10.45 -17.44 -3.99
C ALA A 160 9.17 -18.19 -3.59
N MET A 161 7.99 -17.74 -4.04
CA MET A 161 6.73 -18.45 -3.84
C MET A 161 6.75 -19.83 -4.49
N SER A 162 7.18 -19.92 -5.75
CA SER A 162 7.25 -21.20 -6.48
C SER A 162 8.19 -22.21 -5.81
N LEU A 163 9.38 -21.74 -5.40
CA LEU A 163 10.36 -22.56 -4.69
C LEU A 163 9.81 -23.06 -3.34
N LEU A 164 9.19 -22.17 -2.56
CA LEU A 164 8.59 -22.53 -1.28
C LEU A 164 7.47 -23.56 -1.46
N THR A 165 6.61 -23.39 -2.45
CA THR A 165 5.55 -24.37 -2.77
C THR A 165 6.15 -25.73 -3.13
N ALA A 166 7.19 -25.77 -3.97
CA ALA A 166 7.89 -27.00 -4.32
C ALA A 166 8.52 -27.68 -3.09
N GLN A 167 9.17 -26.91 -2.22
CA GLN A 167 9.76 -27.41 -0.97
C GLN A 167 8.69 -28.02 -0.05
N ASN A 168 7.58 -27.32 0.16
CA ASN A 168 6.47 -27.80 0.98
C ASN A 168 5.89 -29.12 0.44
N MET A 169 5.74 -29.25 -0.88
CA MET A 169 5.28 -30.50 -1.50
C MET A 169 6.25 -31.65 -1.24
N LEU A 170 7.56 -31.43 -1.41
CA LEU A 170 8.58 -32.46 -1.13
C LEU A 170 8.59 -32.88 0.34
N THR A 171 8.41 -31.93 1.27
CA THR A 171 8.34 -32.23 2.71
C THR A 171 7.18 -33.16 3.04
N ILE A 172 5.97 -32.84 2.53
CA ILE A 172 4.76 -33.63 2.74
C ILE A 172 4.91 -35.04 2.13
N LEU A 173 5.41 -35.12 0.89
CA LEU A 173 5.63 -36.41 0.21
C LEU A 173 6.70 -37.27 0.91
N GLY A 174 7.64 -36.63 1.62
CA GLY A 174 8.63 -37.31 2.47
C GLY A 174 8.08 -37.76 3.84
N GLY A 175 6.79 -37.61 4.10
CA GLY A 175 6.15 -38.00 5.37
C GLY A 175 6.41 -37.05 6.54
N ASN A 176 6.95 -35.86 6.27
CA ASN A 176 7.19 -34.83 7.27
C ASN A 176 6.10 -33.76 7.20
N ASP A 177 5.84 -33.11 8.33
CA ASP A 177 5.00 -31.91 8.33
C ASP A 177 5.71 -30.79 7.57
N PRO A 178 5.01 -30.08 6.66
CA PRO A 178 5.58 -28.92 6.00
C PRO A 178 5.94 -27.89 7.09
N PRO A 179 7.02 -27.10 6.91
CA PRO A 179 7.25 -25.95 7.77
C PRO A 179 5.95 -25.13 7.84
N LYS A 180 5.67 -24.48 8.98
CA LYS A 180 4.43 -23.71 9.24
C LYS A 180 4.31 -22.45 8.36
N THR A 181 4.30 -22.66 7.05
CA THR A 181 4.15 -21.68 5.98
C THR A 181 2.75 -21.77 5.37
N LEU A 182 1.86 -22.62 5.91
CA LEU A 182 0.45 -22.74 5.51
C LEU A 182 -0.57 -22.51 6.64
N ALA A 183 -0.11 -22.19 7.85
CA ALA A 183 -0.93 -21.48 8.82
C ALA A 183 -0.43 -20.04 8.90
N VAL A 184 -1.34 -19.07 8.93
CA VAL A 184 -1.07 -17.63 9.07
C VAL A 184 -0.01 -17.35 10.16
N SER A 185 1.28 -17.35 9.81
CA SER A 185 2.43 -16.70 10.47
C SER A 185 3.80 -17.29 10.01
N PHE A 186 4.37 -16.77 8.93
CA PHE A 186 5.79 -16.94 8.54
C PHE A 186 6.80 -16.13 9.39
N PHE A 187 7.56 -16.71 10.31
CA PHE A 187 8.78 -16.07 10.79
C PHE A 187 10.00 -16.96 10.49
N PHE A 188 10.99 -16.32 9.86
CA PHE A 188 12.42 -16.65 9.74
C PHE A 188 12.92 -17.85 8.90
N LEU A 189 13.54 -17.50 7.76
CA LEU A 189 14.86 -17.94 7.23
C LEU A 189 15.09 -17.07 5.96
N ILE A 190 16.21 -16.41 5.63
CA ILE A 190 17.62 -16.81 5.67
C ILE A 190 18.47 -15.54 5.84
N HIS A 191 19.48 -15.64 6.70
CA HIS A 191 20.50 -14.64 6.95
C HIS A 191 21.76 -15.00 6.15
N THR A 192 21.88 -14.57 4.88
CA THR A 192 23.19 -14.53 4.18
C THR A 192 23.19 -13.48 3.07
N ARG A 193 24.05 -12.48 3.24
CA ARG A 193 24.66 -11.55 2.25
C ARG A 193 24.15 -11.67 0.80
N THR A 194 23.21 -10.79 0.44
CA THR A 194 23.09 -10.14 -0.88
C THR A 194 22.19 -8.91 -0.69
N GLN A 195 22.69 -7.94 0.07
CA GLN A 195 21.92 -6.79 0.56
C GLN A 195 21.83 -5.61 -0.43
N THR A 196 21.95 -5.84 -1.75
CA THR A 196 22.11 -4.73 -2.71
C THR A 196 21.33 -4.79 -4.03
N GLN A 197 20.56 -5.85 -4.33
CA GLN A 197 19.80 -5.91 -5.61
C GLN A 197 18.26 -5.91 -5.48
N ILE A 198 17.68 -6.31 -4.34
CA ILE A 198 16.22 -6.29 -4.13
C ILE A 198 15.72 -4.93 -3.59
N TYR A 199 16.66 -4.10 -3.12
CA TYR A 199 16.43 -2.72 -2.68
C TYR A 199 16.08 -1.77 -3.85
N LEU A 200 16.24 -2.20 -5.10
CA LEU A 200 15.99 -1.38 -6.28
C LEU A 200 14.52 -1.39 -6.74
N SER A 201 13.75 -2.46 -6.59
CA SER A 201 12.40 -2.57 -7.21
C SER A 201 11.30 -1.73 -6.52
N ILE A 202 11.26 -1.72 -5.19
CA ILE A 202 10.28 -0.94 -4.42
C ILE A 202 10.66 0.55 -4.43
N TYR A 203 11.95 0.86 -4.39
CA TYR A 203 12.48 2.22 -4.52
C TYR A 203 12.23 2.76 -5.94
N LEU A 204 12.45 1.97 -6.99
CA LEU A 204 12.29 2.41 -8.38
C LEU A 204 10.81 2.54 -8.80
N SER A 205 9.84 1.81 -8.23
CA SER A 205 8.41 2.02 -8.60
C SER A 205 7.80 3.28 -7.97
N ILE A 206 8.24 3.65 -6.76
CA ILE A 206 7.88 4.92 -6.12
C ILE A 206 8.64 6.09 -6.78
N TYR A 207 9.90 5.88 -7.20
CA TYR A 207 10.73 6.88 -7.89
C TYR A 207 10.29 7.11 -9.36
N LEU A 208 9.96 6.07 -10.13
CA LEU A 208 9.48 6.23 -11.52
C LEU A 208 8.06 6.80 -11.59
N SER A 209 7.16 6.50 -10.65
CA SER A 209 5.78 7.01 -10.68
C SER A 209 5.69 8.53 -10.43
N ILE A 210 6.65 9.09 -9.70
CA ILE A 210 6.77 10.53 -9.45
C ILE A 210 7.60 11.24 -10.54
N TYR A 211 8.65 10.61 -11.08
CA TYR A 211 9.54 11.25 -12.06
C TYR A 211 9.05 11.15 -13.52
N LEU A 212 8.42 10.03 -13.90
CA LEU A 212 7.93 9.81 -15.28
C LEU A 212 6.68 10.65 -15.58
N SER A 213 5.87 10.95 -14.56
CA SER A 213 4.69 11.83 -14.64
C SER A 213 5.06 13.31 -14.82
N ILE A 214 6.20 13.76 -14.27
CA ILE A 214 6.76 15.11 -14.48
C ILE A 214 7.47 15.22 -15.85
N TYR A 215 8.17 14.17 -16.28
CA TYR A 215 8.92 14.15 -17.55
C TYR A 215 8.01 14.03 -18.80
N LEU A 216 6.98 13.19 -18.76
CA LEU A 216 6.01 13.07 -19.87
C LEU A 216 5.14 14.33 -20.01
N TYR A 217 4.79 14.99 -18.91
CA TYR A 217 3.99 16.23 -18.94
C TYR A 217 4.76 17.41 -19.54
N THR A 218 6.08 17.50 -19.30
CA THR A 218 6.91 18.58 -19.85
C THR A 218 7.28 18.37 -21.32
N HIS A 219 7.44 17.14 -21.81
CA HIS A 219 7.76 16.87 -23.22
C HIS A 219 6.54 16.80 -24.16
N ILE A 220 5.35 16.42 -23.68
CA ILE A 220 4.13 16.40 -24.52
C ILE A 220 3.57 17.82 -24.75
N HIS A 221 3.76 18.74 -23.80
CA HIS A 221 3.30 20.13 -23.98
C HIS A 221 4.22 21.03 -24.80
N ILE A 222 5.51 20.68 -24.96
CA ILE A 222 6.43 21.42 -25.83
C ILE A 222 6.18 21.09 -27.31
N HIS A 223 5.67 19.87 -27.61
CA HIS A 223 5.36 19.46 -28.99
C HIS A 223 3.96 19.81 -29.49
N THR A 224 3.03 20.23 -28.63
CA THR A 224 1.68 20.65 -29.06
C THR A 224 1.57 22.13 -29.44
N HIS A 225 2.62 22.92 -29.23
CA HIS A 225 2.69 24.33 -29.63
C HIS A 225 3.59 24.62 -30.84
N THR A 226 4.11 23.60 -31.53
CA THR A 226 5.09 23.80 -32.62
C THR A 226 4.65 23.43 -34.04
N HIS A 227 3.41 23.02 -34.32
CA HIS A 227 2.97 22.90 -35.72
C HIS A 227 1.50 23.31 -35.96
N ILE A 228 1.36 24.59 -36.28
CA ILE A 228 0.35 25.17 -37.17
C ILE A 228 0.86 24.97 -38.63
N HIS A 229 -0.08 24.79 -39.57
CA HIS A 229 0.10 24.59 -41.02
C HIS A 229 0.57 23.16 -41.38
N ILE A 230 -0.12 22.35 -42.19
CA ILE A 230 -0.93 22.56 -43.41
C ILE A 230 -2.08 21.55 -43.41
#